data_AF-A0A8S0FTW1-F1
#
_entry.id   AF-A0A8S0FTW1-F1
#
_cell.length_a   1.000
_cell.length_b   1.000
_cell.length_c   1.000
_cell.angle_alpha   90.00
_cell.angle_beta   90.00
_cell.angle_gamma   90.00
#
_symmetry.space_group_name_H-M   'P 1'
#
loop_
_entity.id
_entity.type
_entity.pdbx_description
1 polymer ?
#
loop_
_entity_poly.entity_id
_entity_poly.type
_entity_poly.pdbx_seq_one_letter_code
_entity_poly.pdbx_strand_id
1 'polypeptide(L)'
;MGEWLAVQRRNGQLSDILFISLNDRLNDISAVLAGCERIAYTPIPFAYTLILHRTVYLFCIMLPFALVVDLHYMTPFISVLISYTFISLDCLAEELEDPFGTENNDLPLDAICNAIEIDLLQMNDEAEIPAKILPDRHYQLT
;
A
#
# COMPACT_ATOMS: atom_id res chain seq x y z
N MET A 1 -13.45 -9.22 -20.03
CA MET A 1 -12.92 -10.59 -20.23
C MET A 1 -13.97 -11.69 -20.06
N GLY A 2 -14.83 -11.66 -19.03
CA GLY A 2 -15.85 -12.71 -18.85
C GLY A 2 -16.80 -12.89 -20.06
N GLU A 3 -17.20 -11.78 -20.69
CA GLU A 3 -17.99 -11.83 -21.94
C GLU A 3 -17.23 -12.52 -23.09
N TRP A 4 -15.93 -12.24 -23.25
CA TRP A 4 -15.10 -12.85 -24.29
C TRP A 4 -15.00 -14.38 -24.12
N LEU A 5 -14.77 -14.88 -22.90
CA LEU A 5 -14.77 -16.32 -22.61
C LEU A 5 -16.13 -16.96 -22.92
N ALA A 6 -17.23 -16.29 -22.56
CA ALA A 6 -18.58 -16.78 -22.84
C ALA A 6 -18.86 -16.87 -24.36
N VAL A 7 -18.37 -15.91 -25.14
CA VAL A 7 -18.44 -15.95 -26.61
C VAL A 7 -17.63 -17.12 -27.17
N GLN A 8 -16.39 -17.34 -26.71
CA GLN A 8 -15.54 -18.43 -27.22
C GLN A 8 -16.08 -19.82 -26.88
N ARG A 9 -16.71 -19.99 -25.71
CA ARG A 9 -17.45 -21.22 -25.37
C ARG A 9 -18.64 -21.45 -26.31
N ARG A 10 -19.45 -20.41 -26.57
CA ARG A 10 -20.59 -20.51 -27.49
C ARG A 10 -20.17 -20.84 -28.93
N ASN A 11 -19.01 -20.35 -29.34
CA ASN A 11 -18.43 -20.63 -30.66
C ASN A 11 -17.79 -22.03 -30.75
N GLY A 12 -17.83 -22.84 -29.69
CA GLY A 12 -17.25 -24.17 -29.64
C GLY A 12 -15.72 -24.20 -29.62
N GLN A 13 -15.07 -23.05 -29.42
CA GLN A 13 -13.60 -22.95 -29.38
C GLN A 13 -13.01 -23.32 -28.01
N LEU A 14 -13.83 -23.29 -26.96
CA LEU A 14 -13.46 -23.71 -25.60
C LEU A 14 -14.33 -24.87 -25.15
N SER A 15 -13.69 -25.92 -24.62
CA SER A 15 -14.40 -26.99 -23.93
C SER A 15 -14.89 -26.52 -22.56
N ASP A 16 -15.93 -27.17 -22.04
CA ASP A 16 -16.52 -26.83 -20.75
C ASP A 16 -15.50 -26.90 -19.60
N ILE A 17 -14.57 -27.86 -19.64
CA ILE A 17 -13.55 -28.01 -18.59
C ILE A 17 -12.53 -26.88 -18.62
N LEU A 18 -12.11 -26.43 -19.82
CA LEU A 18 -11.19 -25.31 -19.98
C LEU A 18 -11.88 -24.00 -19.60
N PHE A 19 -13.16 -23.85 -19.95
CA PHE A 19 -13.96 -22.70 -19.55
C PHE A 19 -14.04 -22.57 -18.02
N ILE A 20 -14.32 -23.67 -17.31
CA ILE A 20 -14.37 -23.65 -15.83
C ILE A 20 -13.00 -23.23 -15.27
N SER A 21 -11.91 -23.84 -15.75
CA SER A 21 -10.56 -23.51 -15.29
C SER A 21 -10.21 -22.02 -15.48
N LEU A 22 -10.51 -21.45 -16.65
CA LEU A 22 -10.27 -20.03 -16.93
C LEU A 22 -11.19 -19.12 -16.11
N ASN A 23 -12.45 -19.51 -15.93
CA ASN A 23 -13.41 -18.77 -15.13
C ASN A 23 -12.99 -18.72 -13.65
N ASP A 24 -12.43 -19.81 -13.12
CA ASP A 24 -11.88 -19.84 -11.76
C ASP A 24 -10.72 -18.86 -11.61
N ARG A 25 -9.83 -18.74 -12.62
CA ARG A 25 -8.76 -17.73 -12.60
C ARG A 25 -9.29 -16.29 -12.64
N LEU A 26 -10.37 -16.04 -13.38
CA LEU A 26 -11.02 -14.72 -13.34
C LEU A 26 -11.65 -14.42 -11.97
N ASN A 27 -12.20 -15.43 -11.31
CA ASN A 27 -12.72 -15.29 -9.95
C ASN A 27 -11.59 -14.97 -8.95
N ASP A 28 -10.42 -15.60 -9.10
CA ASP A 28 -9.24 -15.31 -8.27
C ASP A 28 -8.83 -13.83 -8.39
N ILE A 29 -8.76 -13.30 -9.63
CA ILE A 29 -8.47 -11.87 -9.87
C ILE A 29 -9.53 -10.98 -9.22
N SER A 30 -10.80 -11.35 -9.35
CA SER A 30 -11.91 -10.59 -8.75
C SER A 30 -11.85 -10.60 -7.22
N ALA A 31 -11.40 -11.70 -6.61
CA ALA A 31 -11.20 -11.79 -5.17
C ALA A 31 -10.06 -10.89 -4.68
N VAL A 32 -8.96 -10.80 -5.45
CA VAL A 32 -7.86 -9.87 -5.15
C VAL A 32 -8.34 -8.42 -5.27
N LEU A 33 -9.06 -8.07 -6.33
CA LEU A 33 -9.63 -6.73 -6.51
C LEU A 33 -10.52 -6.33 -5.33
N ALA A 34 -11.46 -7.20 -4.93
CA ALA A 34 -12.32 -6.95 -3.77
C ALA A 34 -11.50 -6.81 -2.47
N GLY A 35 -10.38 -7.53 -2.35
CA GLY A 35 -9.42 -7.38 -1.25
C GLY A 35 -8.78 -5.99 -1.24
N CYS A 36 -8.31 -5.51 -2.38
CA CYS A 36 -7.74 -4.17 -2.56
C CYS A 36 -8.79 -3.08 -2.28
N GLU A 37 -10.01 -3.21 -2.83
CA GLU A 37 -11.11 -2.28 -2.56
C GLU A 37 -11.45 -2.22 -1.08
N ARG A 38 -11.46 -3.36 -0.38
CA ARG A 38 -11.67 -3.36 1.07
C ARG A 38 -10.56 -2.58 1.77
N ILE A 39 -9.29 -2.82 1.46
CA ILE A 39 -8.18 -2.08 2.08
C ILE A 39 -8.30 -0.58 1.81
N ALA A 40 -8.58 -0.18 0.56
CA ALA A 40 -8.70 1.21 0.16
C ALA A 40 -9.94 1.92 0.74
N TYR A 41 -11.08 1.24 0.83
CA TYR A 41 -12.36 1.83 1.23
C TYR A 41 -12.80 1.52 2.65
N THR A 42 -12.04 0.72 3.41
CA THR A 42 -12.22 0.56 4.86
C THR A 42 -11.04 1.14 5.63
N PRO A 43 -10.81 2.46 5.55
CA PRO A 43 -9.75 3.08 6.32
C PRO A 43 -10.02 2.96 7.82
N ILE A 44 -8.95 3.10 8.62
CA ILE A 44 -9.07 3.20 10.07
C ILE A 44 -10.02 4.37 10.40
N PRO A 45 -10.93 4.22 11.39
CA PRO A 45 -11.87 5.28 11.70
C PRO A 45 -11.16 6.62 11.99
N PHE A 46 -11.53 7.69 11.28
CA PHE A 46 -10.93 9.03 11.43
C PHE A 46 -10.87 9.52 12.89
N ALA A 47 -11.82 9.13 13.72
CA ALA A 47 -11.80 9.48 15.15
C ALA A 47 -10.58 8.90 15.88
N TYR A 48 -10.09 7.73 15.46
CA TYR A 48 -8.92 7.08 16.05
C TYR A 48 -7.64 7.86 15.76
N THR A 49 -7.37 8.17 14.49
CA THR A 49 -6.20 8.95 14.06
C THR A 49 -6.21 10.34 14.71
N LEU A 50 -7.37 11.00 14.70
CA LEU A 50 -7.54 12.30 15.35
C LEU A 50 -7.25 12.27 16.86
N ILE A 51 -7.69 11.23 17.57
CA ILE A 51 -7.39 11.08 19.00
C ILE A 51 -5.91 10.81 19.21
N LEU A 52 -5.29 9.93 18.42
CA LEU A 52 -3.86 9.62 18.52
C LEU A 52 -3.01 10.88 18.37
N HIS A 53 -3.15 11.61 17.27
CA HIS A 53 -2.40 12.84 17.03
C HIS A 53 -2.56 13.81 18.22
N ARG A 54 -3.80 14.09 18.64
CA ARG A 54 -4.07 14.99 19.78
C ARG A 54 -3.38 14.54 21.05
N THR A 55 -3.40 13.24 21.36
CA THR A 55 -2.76 12.70 22.56
C THR A 55 -1.24 12.79 22.49
N VAL A 56 -0.62 12.48 21.34
CA VAL A 56 0.83 12.58 21.14
C VAL A 56 1.30 14.04 21.26
N TYR A 57 0.61 14.97 20.63
CA TYR A 57 0.94 16.40 20.72
C TYR A 57 0.79 16.93 22.15
N LEU A 58 -0.33 16.62 22.82
CA LEU A 58 -0.54 17.03 24.22
C LEU A 58 0.50 16.41 25.15
N PHE A 59 0.84 15.13 24.96
CA PHE A 59 1.90 14.47 25.71
C PHE A 59 3.24 15.17 25.54
N CYS A 60 3.66 15.45 24.30
CA CYS A 60 4.93 16.12 24.02
C CYS A 60 5.00 17.55 24.57
N ILE A 61 3.87 18.29 24.57
CA ILE A 61 3.79 19.64 25.15
C ILE A 61 3.88 19.59 26.68
N MET A 62 3.27 18.59 27.32
CA MET A 62 3.27 18.44 28.78
C MET A 62 4.57 17.85 29.32
N LEU A 63 5.27 17.05 28.51
CA LEU A 63 6.51 16.35 28.87
C LEU A 63 7.60 17.25 29.49
N PRO A 64 7.97 18.42 28.94
CA PRO A 64 9.03 19.25 29.52
C PRO A 64 8.65 19.76 30.93
N PHE A 65 7.37 20.03 31.19
CA PHE A 65 6.89 20.45 32.50
C PHE A 65 6.96 19.32 33.53
N ALA A 66 6.75 18.07 33.11
CA ALA A 66 6.92 16.91 33.97
C ALA A 66 8.41 16.65 34.30
N LEU A 67 9.30 16.90 33.34
CA LEU A 67 10.73 16.58 33.45
C LEU A 67 11.58 17.71 34.07
N VAL A 68 11.07 18.93 34.18
CA VAL A 68 11.86 20.10 34.61
C VAL A 68 12.40 19.97 36.04
N VAL A 69 11.65 19.32 36.92
CA VAL A 69 11.99 19.17 38.35
C VAL A 69 13.21 18.27 38.54
N ASP A 70 13.32 17.21 37.75
CA ASP A 70 14.41 16.23 37.88
C ASP A 70 15.63 16.62 37.03
N LEU A 71 15.41 17.10 35.81
CA LEU A 71 16.47 17.26 34.79
C LEU A 71 17.00 18.69 34.62
N HIS A 72 16.31 19.71 35.15
CA HIS A 72 16.72 21.12 35.10
C HIS A 72 17.22 21.56 33.69
N TYR A 73 18.51 21.83 33.53
CA TYR A 73 19.10 22.27 32.25
C TYR A 73 19.15 21.18 31.18
N MET A 74 19.04 19.90 31.55
CA MET A 74 19.00 18.77 30.63
C MET A 74 17.59 18.50 30.07
N THR A 75 16.55 19.08 30.69
CA THR A 75 15.15 18.92 30.27
C THR A 75 14.92 19.18 28.77
N PRO A 76 15.40 20.27 28.14
CA PRO A 76 15.15 20.48 26.71
C PRO A 76 15.75 19.36 25.84
N PHE A 77 16.94 18.84 26.17
CA PHE A 77 17.59 17.79 25.39
C PHE A 77 16.83 16.46 25.47
N ILE A 78 16.47 16.04 26.68
CA ILE A 78 15.76 14.78 26.91
C ILE A 78 14.32 14.87 26.40
N SER A 79 13.64 16.01 26.64
CA SER A 79 12.28 16.21 26.16
C SER A 79 12.21 16.19 24.65
N VAL A 80 13.12 16.87 23.94
CA VAL A 80 13.15 16.85 22.46
C VAL A 80 13.42 15.44 21.95
N LEU A 81 14.33 14.69 22.55
CA LEU A 81 14.63 13.31 22.14
C LEU A 81 13.40 12.39 22.25
N ILE A 82 12.70 12.46 23.38
CA ILE A 82 11.49 11.65 23.61
C ILE A 82 10.38 12.12 22.66
N SER A 83 10.12 13.44 22.57
CA SER A 83 9.09 13.99 21.68
C SER A 83 9.35 13.66 20.21
N TYR A 84 10.58 13.76 19.75
CA TYR A 84 10.97 13.34 18.40
C TYR A 84 10.61 11.88 18.16
N THR A 85 10.91 10.99 19.11
CA THR A 85 10.62 9.56 18.98
C THR A 85 9.12 9.28 18.83
N PHE A 86 8.28 9.93 19.65
CA PHE A 86 6.82 9.75 19.60
C PHE A 86 6.19 10.40 18.36
N ILE A 87 6.62 11.61 17.99
CA ILE A 87 6.11 12.30 16.79
C ILE A 87 6.53 11.55 15.53
N SER A 88 7.79 11.11 15.42
CA SER A 88 8.24 10.33 14.26
C SER A 88 7.49 9.00 14.13
N LEU A 89 7.12 8.35 15.25
CA LEU A 89 6.31 7.14 15.22
C LEU A 89 4.89 7.43 14.73
N ASP A 90 4.28 8.53 15.20
CA ASP A 90 2.94 8.98 14.78
C ASP A 90 2.90 9.30 13.29
N CYS A 91 3.88 10.05 12.76
CA CYS A 91 4.00 10.33 11.33
C CYS A 91 4.23 9.06 10.50
N LEU A 92 5.08 8.13 10.95
CA LEU A 92 5.30 6.88 10.24
C LEU A 92 4.02 6.02 10.18
N ALA A 93 3.21 6.03 11.24
CA ALA A 93 1.94 5.33 11.23
C ALA A 93 0.99 5.93 10.18
N GLU A 94 0.94 7.25 10.06
CA GLU A 94 0.14 7.97 9.06
C GLU A 94 0.56 7.61 7.62
N GLU A 95 1.86 7.61 7.32
CA GLU A 95 2.37 7.19 6.00
C GLU A 95 2.00 5.74 5.66
N LEU A 96 1.89 4.85 6.65
CA LEU A 96 1.54 3.45 6.43
C LEU A 96 0.02 3.21 6.28
N GLU A 97 -0.82 4.21 6.51
CA GLU A 97 -2.28 4.08 6.40
C GLU A 97 -2.79 4.06 4.96
N ASP A 98 -2.04 4.63 3.99
CA ASP A 98 -2.41 4.67 2.56
C ASP A 98 -1.40 3.97 1.64
N PRO A 99 -1.33 2.62 1.67
CA PRO A 99 -0.28 1.87 0.95
C PRO A 99 -0.38 1.92 -0.59
N PHE A 100 -1.50 2.42 -1.12
CA PHE A 100 -1.75 2.51 -2.57
C PHE A 100 -1.61 3.93 -3.12
N GLY A 101 -1.06 4.85 -2.32
CA GLY A 101 -0.78 6.22 -2.71
C GLY A 101 0.41 6.36 -3.68
N THR A 102 1.03 7.52 -3.63
CA THR A 102 2.18 7.89 -4.50
C THR A 102 3.36 8.43 -3.71
N GLU A 103 3.34 8.29 -2.38
CA GLU A 103 4.42 8.72 -1.49
C GLU A 103 5.61 7.74 -1.52
N ASN A 104 6.72 8.13 -0.89
CA ASN A 104 7.99 7.40 -0.92
C ASN A 104 7.95 6.03 -0.21
N ASN A 105 6.95 5.80 0.63
CA ASN A 105 6.82 4.56 1.40
C ASN A 105 5.65 3.70 0.91
N ASP A 106 5.02 4.09 -0.19
CA ASP A 106 3.90 3.38 -0.79
C ASP A 106 4.36 2.23 -1.68
N LEU A 107 3.42 1.37 -2.06
CA LEU A 107 3.71 0.24 -2.91
C LEU A 107 4.10 0.72 -4.33
N PRO A 108 5.15 0.14 -4.95
CA PRO A 108 5.58 0.48 -6.31
C PRO A 108 4.63 -0.13 -7.36
N LEU A 109 3.37 0.30 -7.38
CA LEU A 109 2.32 -0.30 -8.20
C LEU A 109 2.65 -0.30 -9.69
N ASP A 110 3.26 0.77 -10.19
CA ASP A 110 3.69 0.87 -11.58
C ASP A 110 4.75 -0.18 -11.95
N ALA A 111 5.67 -0.49 -11.03
CA ALA A 111 6.72 -1.47 -11.26
C ALA A 111 6.16 -2.89 -11.22
N ILE A 112 5.17 -3.12 -10.34
CA ILE A 112 4.42 -4.38 -10.27
C ILE A 112 3.63 -4.58 -11.56
N CYS A 113 2.91 -3.56 -12.04
CA CYS A 113 2.17 -3.61 -13.30
C CYS A 113 3.09 -3.86 -14.49
N ASN A 114 4.24 -3.19 -14.56
CA ASN A 114 5.24 -3.42 -15.60
C ASN A 114 5.78 -4.86 -15.56
N ALA A 115 6.04 -5.42 -14.38
CA ALA A 115 6.46 -6.81 -14.26
C ALA A 115 5.39 -7.79 -14.76
N ILE A 116 4.11 -7.56 -14.40
CA ILE A 116 2.99 -8.38 -14.89
C ILE A 116 2.87 -8.28 -16.41
N GLU A 117 3.01 -7.08 -16.99
CA GLU A 117 2.99 -6.88 -18.43
C GLU A 117 4.10 -7.66 -19.14
N ILE A 118 5.34 -7.56 -18.63
CA ILE A 118 6.49 -8.31 -19.15
C ILE A 118 6.23 -9.81 -19.10
N ASP A 119 5.75 -10.34 -17.97
CA ASP A 119 5.46 -11.77 -17.81
C ASP A 119 4.41 -12.25 -18.82
N LEU A 120 3.34 -11.48 -19.05
CA LEU A 120 2.30 -11.83 -20.04
C LEU A 120 2.80 -11.78 -21.48
N LEU A 121 3.62 -10.79 -21.84
CA LEU A 121 4.22 -10.69 -23.18
C LEU A 121 5.21 -11.82 -23.44
N GLN A 122 6.01 -12.19 -22.44
CA GLN A 122 6.91 -13.33 -22.52
C GLN A 122 6.16 -14.66 -22.70
N MET A 123 5.05 -14.85 -21.98
CA MET A 123 4.20 -16.03 -22.14
C MET A 123 3.56 -16.14 -23.54
N ASN A 124 3.40 -15.01 -24.24
CA ASN A 124 2.85 -14.94 -25.59
C ASN A 124 3.92 -14.98 -26.69
N ASP A 125 5.21 -15.17 -26.34
CA ASP A 125 6.34 -15.14 -27.27
C ASP A 125 6.45 -13.84 -28.10
N GLU A 126 6.03 -12.70 -27.52
CA GLU A 126 6.09 -11.39 -28.18
C GLU A 126 7.54 -10.88 -28.32
N ALA A 127 7.84 -10.25 -29.46
CA ALA A 127 9.20 -9.79 -29.77
C ALA A 127 9.57 -8.46 -29.08
N GLU A 128 8.58 -7.60 -28.84
CA GLU A 128 8.75 -6.30 -28.19
C GLU A 128 8.31 -6.39 -26.73
N ILE A 129 9.29 -6.45 -25.82
CA ILE A 129 9.06 -6.49 -24.37
C ILE A 129 9.47 -5.13 -23.80
N PRO A 130 8.61 -4.46 -23.01
CA PRO A 130 8.96 -3.19 -22.39
C PRO A 130 10.14 -3.35 -21.43
N ALA A 131 10.91 -2.28 -21.24
CA ALA A 131 12.02 -2.30 -20.31
C ALA A 131 11.50 -2.51 -18.88
N LYS A 132 12.16 -3.38 -18.12
CA LYS A 132 11.82 -3.61 -16.71
C LYS A 132 12.08 -2.34 -15.92
N ILE A 133 11.02 -1.78 -15.37
CA ILE A 133 11.12 -0.63 -14.49
C ILE A 133 11.41 -1.15 -13.09
N LEU A 134 12.51 -0.68 -12.50
CA LEU A 134 12.89 -1.01 -11.13
C LEU A 134 12.51 0.15 -10.23
N PRO A 135 11.85 -0.10 -9.09
CA PRO A 135 11.65 0.93 -8.08
C PRO A 135 12.99 1.51 -7.67
N ASP A 136 13.03 2.83 -7.49
CA ASP A 136 14.16 3.48 -6.89
C ASP A 136 14.30 3.09 -5.40
N ARG A 137 15.27 3.67 -4.70
CA ARG A 137 15.49 3.37 -3.27
C ARG A 137 14.30 3.72 -2.36
N HIS A 138 13.33 4.48 -2.86
CA HIS A 138 12.12 4.93 -2.18
C HIS A 138 10.87 4.38 -2.86
N TYR A 139 10.97 3.22 -3.53
CA TYR A 139 9.83 2.55 -4.15
C TYR A 139 9.07 3.40 -5.18
N GLN A 140 9.65 4.49 -5.68
CA GLN A 140 9.05 5.34 -6.71
C GLN A 140 9.64 5.05 -8.09
N LEU A 141 8.80 5.22 -9.11
CA LEU A 141 9.22 5.30 -10.51
C LEU A 141 9.22 6.77 -10.92
N THR A 142 10.40 7.31 -11.23
CA THR A 142 10.54 8.65 -11.82
C THR A 142 10.26 8.64 -13.31
#